data_AF-A0A6A3VEL8-F1
#
_entry.id   AF-A0A6A3VEL8-F1
#
_cell.length_a   1.000
_cell.length_b   1.000
_cell.length_c   1.000
_cell.angle_alpha   90.00
_cell.angle_beta   90.00
_cell.angle_gamma   90.00
#
_symmetry.space_group_name_H-M   'P 1'
#
loop_
_entity.id
_entity.type
_entity.pdbx_description
1 polymer ?
#
loop_
_entity_poly.entity_id
_entity_poly.type
_entity_poly.pdbx_seq_one_letter_code
_entity_poly.pdbx_strand_id
1 'polypeptide(L)'
;MPGKRAKKTRQPPHVQRFVADYVKVHPCFYVEELQTAHRQWFGAGTSGFSASALLRLLKFDLGLSRKVLERRAREAVPREIEDFLAKMKCWYKYPEQLVFVDETSKNGLDSMRRYAWSARGERAVVRVPFSRGKRVSILAACDVSGFLSWNCTRGTYTRMEFHRAFLRKVIPKLNPWPLPRSIVVIDNARIHMYAELETAVHACGAILLCLPPYCPQFNPIEVMFGQLKRWLARHANLAFPQFPELVLEVAM
;
A
#
# COMPACT_ATOMS: atom_id res chain seq x y z
N MET A 1 27.14 25.66 -30.07
CA MET A 1 26.10 24.89 -29.35
C MET A 1 25.28 24.12 -30.38
N PRO A 2 25.36 22.78 -30.47
CA PRO A 2 24.58 22.05 -31.45
C PRO A 2 23.09 22.12 -31.07
N GLY A 3 22.27 22.67 -31.97
CA GLY A 3 20.85 22.90 -31.76
C GLY A 3 20.11 21.59 -31.47
N LYS A 4 19.22 21.62 -30.47
CA LYS A 4 18.26 20.54 -30.23
C LYS A 4 17.38 20.41 -31.47
N ARG A 5 17.67 19.39 -32.29
CA ARG A 5 16.86 19.00 -33.45
C ARG A 5 15.42 18.81 -32.98
N ALA A 6 14.47 19.55 -33.54
CA ALA A 6 13.05 19.38 -33.25
C ALA A 6 12.67 17.91 -33.53
N LYS A 7 12.17 17.21 -32.50
CA LYS A 7 11.71 15.82 -32.65
C LYS A 7 10.49 15.84 -33.58
N LYS A 8 10.68 15.53 -34.86
CA LYS A 8 9.57 15.23 -35.77
C LYS A 8 8.81 14.04 -35.20
N THR A 9 7.57 14.27 -34.79
CA THR A 9 6.57 13.25 -34.47
C THR A 9 6.50 12.29 -35.66
N ARG A 10 6.83 11.01 -35.45
CA ARG A 10 6.93 10.02 -36.54
C ARG A 10 5.58 9.59 -37.10
N GLN A 11 4.49 9.86 -36.38
CA GLN A 11 3.16 9.33 -36.70
C GLN A 11 2.21 10.41 -37.22
N PRO A 12 1.32 10.07 -38.17
CA PRO A 12 0.30 11.00 -38.65
C PRO A 12 -0.55 11.55 -37.50
N PRO A 13 -0.99 12.82 -37.56
CA PRO A 13 -1.80 13.43 -36.49
C PRO A 13 -3.07 12.66 -36.14
N HIS A 14 -3.72 12.02 -37.11
CA HIS A 14 -4.93 11.23 -36.89
C HIS A 14 -4.66 9.97 -36.04
N VAL A 15 -3.49 9.34 -36.20
CA VAL A 15 -3.09 8.17 -35.40
C VAL A 15 -2.82 8.60 -33.96
N GLN A 16 -2.10 9.72 -33.78
CA GLN A 16 -1.82 10.24 -32.44
C GLN A 16 -3.12 10.56 -31.69
N ARG A 17 -4.09 11.16 -32.39
CA ARG A 17 -5.41 11.47 -31.84
C ARG A 17 -6.18 10.20 -31.45
N PHE A 18 -6.23 9.21 -32.34
CA PHE A 18 -6.84 7.91 -32.03
C PHE A 18 -6.24 7.28 -30.77
N VAL A 19 -4.91 7.21 -30.67
CA VAL A 19 -4.24 6.61 -29.50
C VAL A 19 -4.49 7.44 -28.24
N ALA A 20 -4.45 8.77 -28.33
CA ALA A 20 -4.75 9.65 -27.20
C ALA A 20 -6.18 9.48 -26.69
N ASP A 21 -7.15 9.33 -27.58
CA ASP A 21 -8.55 9.14 -27.21
C ASP A 21 -8.79 7.72 -26.65
N TYR A 22 -8.17 6.69 -27.25
CA TYR A 22 -8.22 5.32 -26.72
C TYR A 22 -7.68 5.22 -25.29
N VAL A 23 -6.54 5.87 -25.00
CA VAL A 23 -5.95 5.89 -23.65
C VAL A 23 -6.89 6.47 -22.61
N LYS A 24 -7.64 7.53 -22.95
CA LYS A 24 -8.58 8.18 -22.01
C LYS A 24 -9.74 7.26 -21.65
N VAL A 25 -10.25 6.51 -22.63
CA VAL A 25 -11.39 5.60 -22.44
C VAL A 25 -10.97 4.29 -21.79
N HIS A 26 -9.77 3.78 -22.11
CA HIS A 26 -9.29 2.46 -21.68
C HIS A 26 -7.95 2.52 -20.94
N PRO A 27 -7.78 3.28 -19.85
CA PRO A 27 -6.47 3.55 -19.24
C PRO A 27 -5.69 2.30 -18.76
N CYS A 28 -6.34 1.13 -18.67
CA CYS A 28 -5.75 -0.13 -18.21
C CYS A 28 -5.45 -1.13 -19.35
N PHE A 29 -5.34 -0.69 -20.60
CA PHE A 29 -5.15 -1.59 -21.75
C PHE A 29 -3.80 -2.32 -21.76
N TYR A 30 -3.78 -3.49 -22.40
CA TYR A 30 -2.58 -4.16 -22.89
C TYR A 30 -2.20 -3.65 -24.29
N VAL A 31 -0.92 -3.65 -24.64
CA VAL A 31 -0.45 -3.09 -25.92
C VAL A 31 -1.09 -3.82 -27.10
N GLU A 32 -1.33 -5.12 -26.94
CA GLU A 32 -2.00 -6.01 -27.88
C GLU A 32 -3.46 -5.60 -28.14
N GLU A 33 -4.15 -5.08 -27.11
CA GLU A 33 -5.52 -4.56 -27.22
C GLU A 33 -5.53 -3.27 -28.05
N LEU A 34 -4.58 -2.36 -27.79
CA LEU A 34 -4.41 -1.15 -28.59
C LEU A 34 -4.04 -1.46 -30.06
N GLN A 35 -3.19 -2.46 -30.30
CA GLN A 35 -2.88 -2.93 -31.66
C GLN A 35 -4.12 -3.47 -32.39
N THR A 36 -4.98 -4.16 -31.66
CA THR A 36 -6.21 -4.73 -32.22
C THR A 36 -7.22 -3.62 -32.54
N ALA A 37 -7.44 -2.69 -31.62
CA ALA A 37 -8.29 -1.52 -31.85
C ALA A 37 -7.80 -0.66 -33.03
N HIS A 38 -6.49 -0.46 -33.15
CA HIS A 38 -5.91 0.26 -34.28
C HIS A 38 -6.22 -0.42 -35.62
N ARG A 39 -6.03 -1.75 -35.71
CA ARG A 39 -6.31 -2.53 -36.94
C ARG A 39 -7.78 -2.48 -37.34
N GLN A 40 -8.68 -2.48 -36.35
CA GLN A 40 -10.12 -2.35 -36.59
C GLN A 40 -10.48 -0.96 -37.14
N TRP A 41 -9.87 0.10 -36.61
CA TRP A 41 -10.20 1.48 -36.98
C TRP A 41 -9.62 1.92 -38.34
N PHE A 42 -8.39 1.52 -38.67
CA PHE A 42 -7.69 1.95 -39.89
C PHE A 42 -7.62 0.88 -40.99
N GLY A 43 -8.25 -0.28 -40.78
CA GLY A 43 -8.31 -1.38 -41.72
C GLY A 43 -7.05 -2.25 -41.75
N ALA A 44 -7.22 -3.53 -42.11
CA ALA A 44 -6.16 -4.55 -42.12
C ALA A 44 -5.00 -4.29 -43.10
N GLY A 45 -5.17 -3.36 -44.06
CA GLY A 45 -4.16 -2.98 -45.04
C GLY A 45 -3.15 -1.91 -44.57
N THR A 46 -3.38 -1.28 -43.42
CA THR A 46 -2.34 -0.47 -42.79
C THR A 46 -1.33 -1.40 -42.12
N SER A 47 -0.03 -1.20 -42.39
CA SER A 47 1.04 -1.93 -41.71
C SER A 47 0.83 -1.83 -40.20
N GLY A 48 0.34 -2.91 -39.57
CA GLY A 48 -0.03 -2.90 -38.18
C GLY A 48 1.13 -2.37 -37.34
N PHE A 49 0.85 -1.45 -36.41
CA PHE A 49 1.91 -0.92 -35.56
C PHE A 49 2.55 -2.04 -34.76
N SER A 50 3.88 -2.16 -34.83
CA SER A 50 4.60 -3.01 -33.89
C SER A 50 4.39 -2.51 -32.46
N ALA A 51 4.39 -3.41 -31.48
CA ALA A 51 4.26 -3.07 -30.07
C ALA A 51 5.29 -1.99 -29.65
N SER A 52 6.52 -2.09 -30.17
CA SER A 52 7.59 -1.12 -29.96
C SER A 52 7.29 0.26 -30.56
N ALA A 53 6.54 0.35 -31.67
CA ALA A 53 6.12 1.63 -32.23
C ALA A 53 5.07 2.31 -31.35
N LEU A 54 4.07 1.57 -30.87
CA LEU A 54 3.04 2.10 -29.96
C LEU A 54 3.63 2.52 -28.62
N LEU A 55 4.52 1.72 -28.04
CA LEU A 55 5.18 2.07 -26.78
C LEU A 55 6.02 3.36 -26.90
N ARG A 56 6.68 3.58 -28.04
CA ARG A 56 7.38 4.84 -28.31
C ARG A 56 6.42 6.00 -28.47
N LEU A 57 5.32 5.82 -29.18
CA LEU A 57 4.28 6.84 -29.35
C LEU A 57 3.71 7.28 -27.99
N LEU A 58 3.30 6.31 -27.17
CA LEU A 58 2.80 6.57 -25.82
C LEU A 58 3.83 7.34 -25.00
N LYS A 59 5.10 6.92 -25.00
CA LYS A 59 6.14 7.49 -24.15
C LYS A 59 6.64 8.86 -24.61
N PHE A 60 6.93 9.01 -25.90
CA PHE A 60 7.70 10.14 -26.42
C PHE A 60 6.86 11.18 -27.11
N ASP A 61 5.75 10.78 -27.76
CA ASP A 61 4.88 11.70 -28.49
C ASP A 61 3.71 12.15 -27.59
N LEU A 62 3.13 11.24 -26.79
CA LEU A 62 2.05 11.56 -25.86
C LEU A 62 2.52 11.86 -24.42
N GLY A 63 3.80 11.66 -24.12
CA GLY A 63 4.36 11.93 -22.78
C GLY A 63 3.83 11.02 -21.66
N LEU A 64 3.26 9.86 -22.01
CA LEU A 64 2.65 8.93 -21.06
C LEU A 64 3.69 7.97 -20.49
N SER A 65 3.45 7.52 -19.25
CA SER A 65 4.24 6.45 -18.64
C SER A 65 3.33 5.43 -17.98
N ARG A 66 3.67 4.14 -18.08
CA ARG A 66 2.93 3.08 -17.40
C ARG A 66 3.17 3.20 -15.90
N LYS A 67 2.10 3.33 -15.14
CA LYS A 67 2.12 3.41 -13.68
C LYS A 67 1.60 2.11 -13.07
N VAL A 68 1.98 1.86 -11.81
CA VAL A 68 1.30 0.87 -10.99
C VAL A 68 -0.09 1.43 -10.69
N LEU A 69 -1.13 0.63 -10.94
CA LEU A 69 -2.51 1.03 -10.68
C LEU A 69 -2.75 1.17 -9.18
N GLU A 70 -3.22 2.33 -8.75
CA GLU A 70 -3.80 2.53 -7.41
C GLU A 70 -5.29 2.21 -7.49
N ARG A 71 -5.75 1.24 -6.69
CA ARG A 71 -7.18 0.90 -6.60
C ARG A 71 -7.77 1.69 -5.43
N ARG A 72 -8.74 2.55 -5.70
CA ARG A 72 -9.58 3.18 -4.68
C ARG A 72 -10.94 2.51 -4.68
N ALA A 73 -11.44 2.17 -3.51
CA ALA A 73 -12.77 1.61 -3.37
C ALA A 73 -13.79 2.66 -3.84
N ARG A 74 -14.78 2.25 -4.64
CA ARG A 74 -15.88 3.13 -5.06
C ARG A 74 -16.78 3.48 -3.87
N GLU A 75 -16.73 2.63 -2.85
CA GLU A 75 -17.47 2.66 -1.60
C GLU A 75 -16.94 3.72 -0.62
N ALA A 76 -15.81 4.39 -0.91
CA ALA A 76 -15.34 5.51 -0.10
C ALA A 76 -16.36 6.67 -0.18
N VAL A 77 -17.00 7.00 0.94
CA VAL A 77 -18.07 8.00 1.01
C VAL A 77 -17.44 9.39 1.19
N PRO A 78 -17.59 10.33 0.22
CA PRO A 78 -16.96 11.66 0.31
C PRO A 78 -17.31 12.41 1.59
N ARG A 79 -18.55 12.29 2.06
CA ARG A 79 -19.01 12.91 3.30
C ARG A 79 -18.25 12.42 4.54
N GLU A 80 -17.99 11.11 4.65
CA GLU A 80 -17.25 10.56 5.79
C GLU A 80 -15.78 11.02 5.80
N ILE A 81 -15.21 11.22 4.61
CA ILE A 81 -13.88 11.84 4.46
C ILE A 81 -13.91 13.29 4.95
N GLU A 82 -14.91 14.08 4.54
CA GLU A 82 -15.08 15.46 4.99
C GLU A 82 -15.25 15.55 6.51
N ASP A 83 -16.09 14.70 7.10
CA ASP A 83 -16.32 14.63 8.55
C ASP A 83 -15.04 14.27 9.32
N PHE A 84 -14.27 13.30 8.81
CA PHE A 84 -12.97 12.95 9.40
C PHE A 84 -11.99 14.12 9.35
N LEU A 85 -11.88 14.80 8.20
CA LEU A 85 -11.00 15.95 8.04
C LEU A 85 -11.44 17.14 8.93
N ALA A 86 -12.74 17.34 9.12
CA ALA A 86 -13.27 18.35 10.02
C ALA A 86 -12.88 18.04 11.48
N LYS A 87 -13.06 16.79 11.94
CA LYS A 87 -12.63 16.34 13.28
C LYS A 87 -11.13 16.49 13.47
N MET A 88 -10.33 16.08 12.49
CA MET A 88 -8.87 16.23 12.52
C MET A 88 -8.47 17.69 12.73
N LYS A 89 -9.08 18.62 11.99
CA LYS A 89 -8.80 20.07 12.11
C LYS A 89 -9.08 20.64 13.51
N CYS A 90 -9.97 20.05 14.30
CA CYS A 90 -10.27 20.52 15.66
C CYS A 90 -9.11 20.24 16.64
N TRP A 91 -8.40 19.13 16.45
CA TRP A 91 -7.47 18.61 17.45
C TRP A 91 -6.01 18.65 17.02
N TYR A 92 -5.76 18.39 15.74
CA TYR A 92 -4.42 18.26 15.16
C TYR A 92 -3.78 19.64 14.92
N LYS A 93 -2.60 19.85 15.51
CA LYS A 93 -1.78 21.05 15.36
C LYS A 93 -0.40 20.76 14.80
N TYR A 94 0.22 19.66 15.22
CA TYR A 94 1.56 19.27 14.78
C TYR A 94 1.73 17.74 14.69
N PRO A 95 2.61 17.25 13.79
CA PRO A 95 2.75 15.82 13.47
C PRO A 95 2.97 14.89 14.68
N GLU A 96 3.72 15.35 15.68
CA GLU A 96 4.11 14.58 16.87
C GLU A 96 2.93 14.20 17.76
N GLN A 97 1.75 14.82 17.58
CA GLN A 97 0.54 14.47 18.32
C GLN A 97 -0.07 13.14 17.88
N LEU A 98 0.23 12.68 16.67
CA LEU A 98 -0.44 11.54 16.05
C LEU A 98 0.24 10.21 16.37
N VAL A 99 -0.57 9.22 16.75
CA VAL A 99 -0.20 7.81 16.82
C VAL A 99 -1.16 7.04 15.93
N PHE A 100 -0.64 6.38 14.90
CA PHE A 100 -1.42 5.47 14.07
C PHE A 100 -1.31 4.06 14.60
N VAL A 101 -2.42 3.35 14.72
CA VAL A 101 -2.46 1.95 15.16
C VAL A 101 -3.25 1.13 14.16
N ASP A 102 -2.67 0.02 13.75
CA ASP A 102 -3.28 -0.89 12.79
C ASP A 102 -2.65 -2.29 12.91
N GLU A 103 -3.28 -3.25 12.27
CA GLU A 103 -2.84 -4.63 12.20
C GLU A 103 -2.36 -4.99 10.80
N THR A 104 -1.24 -5.70 10.77
CA THR A 104 -0.82 -6.39 9.55
C THR A 104 -0.64 -7.86 9.83
N SER A 105 -0.98 -8.69 8.85
CA SER A 105 -0.79 -10.12 8.96
C SER A 105 0.05 -10.63 7.82
N LYS A 106 0.85 -11.66 8.14
CA LYS A 106 1.85 -12.22 7.27
C LYS A 106 1.84 -13.73 7.43
N ASN A 107 1.80 -14.44 6.31
CA ASN A 107 2.12 -15.86 6.30
C ASN A 107 3.64 -16.02 6.18
N GLY A 108 4.17 -17.12 6.72
CA GLY A 108 5.61 -17.42 6.62
C GLY A 108 6.08 -17.46 5.17
N LEU A 109 5.28 -18.02 4.25
CA LEU A 109 5.66 -18.08 2.83
C LEU A 109 5.75 -16.70 2.15
N ASP A 110 5.07 -15.68 2.66
CA ASP A 110 5.04 -14.39 2.01
C ASP A 110 6.41 -13.69 2.07
N SER A 111 7.30 -14.08 3.00
CA SER A 111 8.67 -13.54 3.08
C SER A 111 9.64 -14.26 2.14
N MET A 112 9.18 -15.26 1.39
CA MET A 112 10.03 -15.99 0.47
C MET A 112 10.44 -15.15 -0.74
N ARG A 113 11.71 -15.32 -1.15
CA ARG A 113 12.22 -14.70 -2.37
C ARG A 113 11.52 -15.30 -3.60
N ARG A 114 11.11 -14.44 -4.53
CA ARG A 114 10.38 -14.84 -5.75
C ARG A 114 11.28 -15.25 -6.92
N TYR A 115 12.56 -14.92 -6.86
CA TYR A 115 13.50 -15.11 -7.96
C TYR A 115 14.74 -15.86 -7.47
N ALA A 116 15.25 -16.74 -8.33
CA ALA A 116 16.49 -17.48 -8.17
C ALA A 116 17.21 -17.57 -9.52
N TRP A 117 18.52 -17.77 -9.49
CA TRP A 117 19.33 -17.93 -10.70
C TRP A 117 19.40 -19.40 -11.11
N SER A 118 19.34 -19.67 -12.42
CA SER A 118 19.45 -20.99 -13.04
C SER A 118 20.12 -20.83 -14.41
N ALA A 119 20.64 -21.93 -14.97
CA ALA A 119 21.13 -21.92 -16.34
C ALA A 119 20.03 -21.45 -17.31
N ARG A 120 20.44 -20.78 -18.39
CA ARG A 120 19.50 -20.23 -19.38
C ARG A 120 18.74 -21.38 -20.05
N GLY A 121 17.40 -21.30 -20.04
CA GLY A 121 16.52 -22.35 -20.57
C GLY A 121 16.12 -23.39 -19.53
N GLU A 122 16.72 -23.37 -18.34
CA GLU A 122 16.39 -24.28 -17.25
C GLU A 122 15.52 -23.60 -16.18
N ARG A 123 14.71 -24.42 -15.49
CA ARG A 123 13.87 -23.95 -14.39
C ARG A 123 14.70 -23.81 -13.12
N ALA A 124 14.64 -22.64 -12.49
CA ALA A 124 15.16 -22.48 -11.12
C ALA A 124 14.26 -23.23 -10.13
N VAL A 125 14.80 -24.26 -9.48
CA VAL A 125 14.08 -25.09 -8.50
C VAL A 125 14.69 -24.92 -7.11
N VAL A 126 13.87 -24.52 -6.14
CA VAL A 126 14.25 -24.42 -4.73
C VAL A 126 13.33 -25.34 -3.91
N ARG A 127 13.91 -26.16 -3.03
CA ARG A 127 13.15 -26.99 -2.09
C ARG A 127 12.94 -26.23 -0.79
N VAL A 128 11.69 -26.05 -0.40
CA VAL A 128 11.29 -25.39 0.85
C VAL A 128 10.36 -26.30 1.66
N PRO A 129 10.27 -26.15 2.99
CA PRO A 129 9.32 -26.90 3.79
C PRO A 129 7.89 -26.73 3.27
N PHE A 130 7.13 -27.82 3.17
CA PHE A 130 5.76 -27.81 2.66
C PHE A 130 4.79 -27.03 3.58
N SER A 131 5.09 -26.96 4.88
CA SER A 131 4.29 -26.20 5.82
C SER A 131 4.34 -24.70 5.49
N ARG A 132 3.17 -24.07 5.31
CA ARG A 132 3.04 -22.64 4.96
C ARG A 132 3.54 -21.66 6.05
N GLY A 133 4.07 -22.17 7.16
CA GLY A 133 4.28 -21.43 8.41
C GLY A 133 2.93 -21.08 9.06
N LYS A 134 2.95 -20.73 10.35
CA LYS A 134 1.75 -20.20 11.01
C LYS A 134 1.58 -18.73 10.60
N ARG A 135 0.33 -18.29 10.36
CA ARG A 135 0.02 -16.87 10.16
C ARG A 135 0.39 -16.11 11.43
N VAL A 136 1.11 -15.02 11.26
CA VAL A 136 1.46 -14.10 12.34
C VAL A 136 0.73 -12.79 12.08
N SER A 137 0.00 -12.32 13.08
CA SER A 137 -0.67 -11.04 13.05
C SER A 137 0.05 -10.11 14.02
N ILE A 138 0.31 -8.89 13.56
CA ILE A 138 1.11 -7.88 14.24
C ILE A 138 0.22 -6.66 14.40
N LEU A 139 -0.07 -6.30 15.64
CA LEU A 139 -0.53 -4.95 15.97
C LEU A 139 0.70 -4.07 16.12
N ALA A 140 0.70 -2.92 15.47
CA ALA A 140 1.75 -1.93 15.62
C ALA A 140 1.15 -0.56 15.84
N ALA A 141 1.86 0.26 16.61
CA ALA A 141 1.64 1.68 16.73
C ALA A 141 2.85 2.43 16.16
N CYS A 142 2.64 3.52 15.44
CA CYS A 142 3.71 4.37 14.95
C CYS A 142 3.41 5.86 15.14
N ASP A 143 4.48 6.62 15.32
CA ASP A 143 4.47 8.08 15.26
C ASP A 143 5.46 8.56 14.16
N VAL A 144 5.75 9.86 14.14
CA VAL A 144 6.69 10.47 13.17
C VAL A 144 8.12 9.91 13.24
N SER A 145 8.48 9.23 14.32
CA SER A 145 9.81 8.63 14.52
C SER A 145 9.89 7.18 14.05
N GLY A 146 8.76 6.55 13.72
CA GLY A 146 8.69 5.15 13.31
C GLY A 146 7.85 4.30 14.25
N PHE A 147 8.19 3.00 14.36
CA PHE A 147 7.40 2.08 15.17
C PHE A 147 7.63 2.36 16.66
N LEU A 148 6.54 2.63 17.36
CA LEU A 148 6.55 3.02 18.76
C LEU A 148 6.37 1.81 19.69
N SER A 149 5.51 0.89 19.28
CA SER A 149 5.27 -0.37 19.98
C SER A 149 4.63 -1.38 19.05
N TRP A 150 4.78 -2.66 19.35
CA TRP A 150 4.11 -3.72 18.63
C TRP A 150 3.79 -4.92 19.52
N ASN A 151 2.87 -5.75 19.03
CA ASN A 151 2.51 -7.02 19.61
C ASN A 151 2.23 -8.02 18.49
N CYS A 152 2.81 -9.21 18.59
CA CYS A 152 2.50 -10.32 17.70
C CYS A 152 1.58 -11.34 18.38
N THR A 153 0.63 -11.88 17.63
CA THR A 153 -0.10 -13.10 18.00
C THR A 153 -0.05 -14.10 16.86
N ARG A 154 -0.24 -15.37 17.19
CA ARG A 154 -0.36 -16.44 16.21
C ARG A 154 -1.81 -16.55 15.76
N GLY A 155 -2.05 -16.60 14.46
CA GLY A 155 -3.39 -16.70 13.89
C GLY A 155 -4.04 -15.35 13.60
N THR A 156 -5.36 -15.32 13.54
CA THR A 156 -6.15 -14.13 13.24
C THR A 156 -6.34 -13.29 14.50
N TYR A 157 -6.16 -11.98 14.39
CA TYR A 157 -6.41 -11.05 15.49
C TYR A 157 -7.90 -11.04 15.87
N THR A 158 -8.20 -11.40 17.11
CA THR A 158 -9.55 -11.23 17.68
C THR A 158 -9.69 -9.86 18.36
N ARG A 159 -10.92 -9.38 18.54
CA ARG A 159 -11.18 -8.14 19.31
C ARG A 159 -10.57 -8.19 20.72
N MET A 160 -10.62 -9.34 21.39
CA MET A 160 -10.05 -9.50 22.73
C MET A 160 -8.52 -9.40 22.73
N GLU A 161 -7.85 -10.03 21.76
CA GLU A 161 -6.40 -9.93 21.62
C GLU A 161 -5.98 -8.51 21.24
N PHE A 162 -6.75 -7.85 20.36
CA PHE A 162 -6.58 -6.43 20.05
C PHE A 162 -6.65 -5.57 21.29
N HIS A 163 -7.73 -5.67 22.04
CA HIS A 163 -7.93 -4.87 23.25
C HIS A 163 -6.78 -5.07 24.23
N ARG A 164 -6.42 -6.32 24.54
CA ARG A 164 -5.34 -6.64 25.48
C ARG A 164 -4.00 -6.08 25.00
N ALA A 165 -3.69 -6.25 23.71
CA ALA A 165 -2.45 -5.74 23.14
C ALA A 165 -2.42 -4.20 23.14
N PHE A 166 -3.53 -3.56 22.79
CA PHE A 166 -3.67 -2.10 22.76
C PHE A 166 -3.46 -1.50 24.17
N LEU A 167 -4.16 -2.04 25.19
CA LEU A 167 -3.98 -1.60 26.58
C LEU A 167 -2.54 -1.78 27.06
N ARG A 168 -1.89 -2.89 26.69
CA ARG A 168 -0.53 -3.20 27.16
C ARG A 168 0.56 -2.42 26.44
N LYS A 169 0.39 -2.16 25.14
CA LYS A 169 1.46 -1.66 24.27
C LYS A 169 1.26 -0.21 23.82
N VAL A 170 0.01 0.19 23.58
CA VAL A 170 -0.31 1.51 23.03
C VAL A 170 -0.63 2.51 24.13
N ILE A 171 -1.57 2.21 25.04
CA ILE A 171 -1.99 3.13 26.12
C ILE A 171 -0.80 3.71 26.91
N PRO A 172 0.22 2.93 27.32
CA PRO A 172 1.35 3.47 28.10
C PRO A 172 2.24 4.44 27.31
N LYS A 173 2.01 4.60 26.01
CA LYS A 173 2.77 5.50 25.13
C LYS A 173 2.00 6.77 24.78
N LEU A 174 0.73 6.86 25.18
CA LEU A 174 -0.11 8.02 24.92
C LEU A 174 0.07 9.08 26.00
N ASN A 175 -0.20 10.34 25.64
CA ASN A 175 -0.22 11.47 26.55
C ASN A 175 -1.54 12.23 26.44
N PRO A 176 -1.94 13.02 27.45
CA PRO A 176 -3.12 13.86 27.34
C PRO A 176 -2.95 14.94 26.27
N TRP A 177 -4.04 15.27 25.57
CA TRP A 177 -4.03 16.37 24.60
C TRP A 177 -3.74 17.72 25.30
N PRO A 178 -2.92 18.63 24.72
CA PRO A 178 -2.39 18.61 23.36
C PRO A 178 -0.95 18.09 23.23
N LEU A 179 -0.43 17.28 24.15
CA LEU A 179 0.97 16.82 24.12
C LEU A 179 1.29 15.91 22.91
N PRO A 180 2.56 15.63 22.60
CA PRO A 180 2.92 14.58 21.65
C PRO A 180 2.24 13.26 21.99
N ARG A 181 1.84 12.48 20.98
CA ARG A 181 1.13 11.19 21.11
C ARG A 181 -0.22 11.27 21.83
N SER A 182 -0.95 12.37 21.63
CA SER A 182 -2.26 12.57 22.25
C SER A 182 -3.46 12.28 21.34
N ILE A 183 -3.24 11.97 20.06
CA ILE A 183 -4.30 11.68 19.09
C ILE A 183 -4.01 10.30 18.51
N VAL A 184 -4.86 9.33 18.82
CA VAL A 184 -4.80 8.00 18.27
C VAL A 184 -5.69 7.93 17.04
N VAL A 185 -5.12 7.47 15.93
CA VAL A 185 -5.85 7.21 14.70
C VAL A 185 -5.84 5.72 14.40
N ILE A 186 -7.02 5.13 14.22
CA ILE A 186 -7.21 3.72 13.87
C ILE A 186 -8.14 3.55 12.68
N ASP A 187 -8.13 2.39 12.03
CA ASP A 187 -9.12 2.11 11.00
C ASP A 187 -10.54 1.92 11.60
N ASN A 188 -11.56 1.94 10.76
CA ASN A 188 -12.95 1.75 11.17
C ASN A 188 -13.40 0.28 11.13
N ALA A 189 -12.49 -0.68 11.34
CA ALA A 189 -12.87 -2.08 11.38
C ALA A 189 -13.77 -2.36 12.59
N ARG A 190 -14.74 -3.27 12.40
CA ARG A 190 -15.72 -3.65 13.44
C ARG A 190 -15.07 -4.11 14.75
N ILE A 191 -13.85 -4.66 14.69
CA ILE A 191 -13.12 -5.13 15.87
C ILE A 191 -12.62 -3.98 16.76
N HIS A 192 -12.56 -2.74 16.25
CA HIS A 192 -12.18 -1.55 17.02
C HIS A 192 -13.36 -0.75 17.55
N MET A 193 -14.56 -0.98 16.99
CA MET A 193 -15.75 -0.20 17.30
C MET A 193 -16.43 -0.69 18.57
N TYR A 194 -15.89 -0.29 19.72
CA TYR A 194 -16.47 -0.62 21.03
C TYR A 194 -16.08 0.36 22.14
N ALA A 195 -17.00 0.52 23.10
CA ALA A 195 -16.92 1.54 24.13
C ALA A 195 -15.69 1.41 25.04
N GLU A 196 -15.26 0.18 25.34
CA GLU A 196 -14.14 -0.05 26.25
C GLU A 196 -12.80 0.45 25.68
N LEU A 197 -12.62 0.46 24.35
CA LEU A 197 -11.43 1.03 23.71
C LEU A 197 -11.42 2.55 23.84
N GLU A 198 -12.52 3.18 23.47
CA GLU A 198 -12.70 4.63 23.56
C GLU A 198 -12.53 5.12 25.00
N THR A 199 -13.15 4.43 25.95
CA THR A 199 -13.01 4.72 27.38
C THR A 199 -11.56 4.66 27.84
N ALA A 200 -10.80 3.65 27.41
CA ALA A 200 -9.39 3.51 27.79
C ALA A 200 -8.51 4.63 27.23
N VAL A 201 -8.76 5.08 25.99
CA VAL A 201 -8.03 6.20 25.37
C VAL A 201 -8.40 7.53 26.04
N HIS A 202 -9.68 7.76 26.30
CA HIS A 202 -10.12 9.00 26.94
C HIS A 202 -9.69 9.08 28.41
N ALA A 203 -9.55 7.94 29.10
CA ALA A 203 -9.07 7.91 30.48
C ALA A 203 -7.62 8.42 30.65
N CYS A 204 -6.78 8.36 29.61
CA CYS A 204 -5.46 8.99 29.63
C CYS A 204 -5.43 10.42 29.06
N GLY A 205 -6.60 10.99 28.76
CA GLY A 205 -6.76 12.32 28.18
C GLY A 205 -6.39 12.43 26.70
N ALA A 206 -6.14 11.30 26.03
CA ALA A 206 -5.91 11.24 24.60
C ALA A 206 -7.25 11.21 23.82
N ILE A 207 -7.18 11.47 22.53
CA ILE A 207 -8.35 11.54 21.63
C ILE A 207 -8.29 10.35 20.67
N LEU A 208 -9.41 9.64 20.51
CA LEU A 208 -9.55 8.58 19.53
C LEU A 208 -10.25 9.08 18.26
N LEU A 209 -9.64 8.86 17.10
CA LEU A 209 -10.23 9.14 15.79
C LEU A 209 -10.19 7.89 14.91
N CYS A 210 -11.34 7.52 14.33
CA CYS A 210 -11.42 6.43 13.36
C CYS A 210 -11.33 6.99 11.93
N LEU A 211 -10.55 6.31 11.07
CA LEU A 211 -10.44 6.64 9.66
C LEU A 211 -11.77 6.40 8.92
N PRO A 212 -12.06 7.17 7.86
CA PRO A 212 -13.19 6.85 7.01
C PRO A 212 -12.99 5.49 6.33
N PRO A 213 -14.06 4.73 6.07
CA PRO A 213 -14.01 3.45 5.37
C PRO A 213 -13.23 3.54 4.05
N TYR A 214 -12.43 2.51 3.80
CA TYR A 214 -11.65 2.37 2.56
C TYR A 214 -10.71 3.54 2.25
N CYS A 215 -10.19 4.24 3.27
CA CYS A 215 -9.25 5.34 3.11
C CYS A 215 -7.84 5.07 3.67
N PRO A 216 -7.14 4.01 3.21
CA PRO A 216 -5.80 3.67 3.69
C PRO A 216 -4.75 4.76 3.39
N GLN A 217 -5.00 5.66 2.43
CA GLN A 217 -4.13 6.80 2.14
C GLN A 217 -4.01 7.79 3.31
N PHE A 218 -4.94 7.76 4.26
CA PHE A 218 -4.87 8.53 5.51
C PHE A 218 -4.23 7.76 6.66
N ASN A 219 -3.70 6.56 6.42
CA ASN A 219 -3.03 5.73 7.41
C ASN A 219 -1.53 5.55 7.09
N PRO A 220 -0.63 6.44 7.56
CA PRO A 220 0.81 6.33 7.31
C PRO A 220 1.46 5.02 7.76
N ILE A 221 0.86 4.29 8.72
CA ILE A 221 1.39 2.99 9.15
C ILE A 221 1.40 1.97 8.02
N GLU A 222 0.52 2.10 7.01
CA GLU A 222 0.52 1.24 5.83
C GLU A 222 1.81 1.37 5.01
N VAL A 223 2.37 2.58 4.95
CA VAL A 223 3.66 2.82 4.31
C VAL A 223 4.76 2.10 5.09
N MET A 224 4.71 2.15 6.42
CA MET A 224 5.68 1.48 7.29
C MET A 224 5.56 -0.03 7.23
N PHE A 225 4.35 -0.59 7.22
CA PHE A 225 4.13 -2.01 6.94
C PHE A 225 4.65 -2.40 5.57
N GLY A 226 4.50 -1.55 4.55
CA GLY A 226 5.11 -1.74 3.24
C GLY A 226 6.64 -1.80 3.29
N GLN A 227 7.28 -1.04 4.17
CA GLN A 227 8.74 -1.09 4.39
C GLN A 227 9.14 -2.35 5.14
N LEU A 228 8.45 -2.67 6.24
CA LEU A 228 8.66 -3.91 7.02
C LEU A 228 8.55 -5.14 6.12
N LYS A 229 7.50 -5.23 5.29
CA LYS A 229 7.29 -6.35 4.34
C LYS A 229 8.45 -6.48 3.35
N ARG A 230 9.00 -5.36 2.86
CA ARG A 230 10.18 -5.35 1.97
C ARG A 230 11.43 -5.82 2.70
N TRP A 231 11.64 -5.37 3.94
CA TRP A 231 12.75 -5.80 4.77
C TRP A 231 12.68 -7.31 5.05
N LEU A 232 11.51 -7.83 5.44
CA LEU A 232 11.28 -9.25 5.68
C LEU A 232 11.58 -10.11 4.45
N ALA A 233 11.15 -9.68 3.26
CA ALA A 233 11.42 -10.39 2.01
C ALA A 233 12.92 -10.41 1.65
N ARG A 234 13.69 -9.40 2.08
CA ARG A 234 15.11 -9.28 1.79
C ARG A 234 15.97 -10.04 2.79
N HIS A 235 15.67 -9.92 4.08
CA HIS A 235 16.52 -10.33 5.19
C HIS A 235 16.02 -11.55 5.96
N ALA A 236 14.70 -11.81 5.97
CA ALA A 236 14.11 -12.79 6.87
C ALA A 236 13.48 -14.00 6.19
N ASN A 237 13.93 -14.33 4.97
CA ASN A 237 13.43 -15.39 4.08
C ASN A 237 12.89 -16.64 4.83
N LEU A 238 13.79 -17.51 5.31
CA LEU A 238 13.44 -18.73 6.05
C LEU A 238 13.33 -18.51 7.57
N ALA A 239 13.82 -17.38 8.08
CA ALA A 239 13.82 -17.08 9.51
C ALA A 239 12.43 -16.66 10.01
N PHE A 240 11.71 -15.81 9.27
CA PHE A 240 10.41 -15.31 9.68
C PHE A 240 9.34 -16.42 9.87
N PRO A 241 9.25 -17.45 9.00
CA PRO A 241 8.37 -18.60 9.25
C PRO A 241 8.65 -19.36 10.56
N GLN A 242 9.90 -19.36 11.02
CA GLN A 242 10.36 -20.17 12.16
C GLN A 242 10.35 -19.37 13.46
N PHE A 243 10.85 -18.13 13.41
CA PHE A 243 11.10 -17.26 14.55
C PHE A 243 10.56 -15.85 14.28
N PRO A 244 9.24 -15.69 14.07
CA PRO A 244 8.67 -14.40 13.67
C PRO A 244 8.89 -13.31 14.73
N GLU A 245 8.84 -13.66 16.01
CA GLU A 245 8.98 -12.71 17.13
C GLU A 245 10.38 -12.09 17.14
N LEU A 246 11.42 -12.94 17.14
CA LEU A 246 12.82 -12.51 17.07
C LEU A 246 13.13 -11.71 15.81
N VAL A 247 12.55 -12.09 14.67
CA VAL A 247 12.74 -11.35 13.42
C VAL A 247 12.13 -9.94 13.52
N LEU A 248 10.96 -9.79 14.16
CA LEU A 248 10.32 -8.50 14.32
C LEU A 248 11.07 -7.60 15.30
N GLU A 249 11.68 -8.16 16.35
CA GLU A 249 12.55 -7.39 17.26
C GLU A 249 13.76 -6.77 16.57
N VAL A 250 14.24 -7.37 15.48
CA VAL A 250 15.34 -6.81 14.66
C VAL A 250 14.82 -5.84 13.60
N ALA A 251 13.58 -6.01 13.15
CA ALA A 251 13.03 -5.31 11.99
C ALA A 251 12.29 -4.01 12.32
N MET A 252 11.75 -3.91 13.55
CA MET A 252 10.89 -2.82 14.02
C MET A 252 11.55 -2.06 15.16
#